data_AF-A0A521WN32-F1
#
_entry.id   AF-A0A521WN32-F1
#
_cell.length_a   1.000
_cell.length_b   1.000
_cell.length_c   1.000
_cell.angle_alpha   90.00
_cell.angle_beta   90.00
_cell.angle_gamma   90.00
#
_symmetry.space_group_name_H-M   'P 1'
#
loop_
_entity.id
_entity.type
_entity.pdbx_description
1 polymer ?
#
loop_
_entity_poly.entity_id
_entity_poly.type
_entity_poly.pdbx_seq_one_letter_code
_entity_poly.pdbx_strand_id
1 'polypeptide(L)'
;EIKEKQSFIERVIKAEEESFNATLDNGLKLFKETAFNTLYDHLREEGYNTSVHQSEIDPSQTKILILEESKASKERDRNYLIRNGLIIVGSLTKEYDNLGSYALEEWNSALSARFFKNSLQIKGKDVFKLYDTFGFPIDLTALLARERGFEIDQSGFDKYMEMQKLSSRFRNETSKSMELSRSHIGVGVPSKKFAIDFTKDVEANALRFVGYEHFENVGRVVKSEEASLIVDNTPFYGESGGQLGDEGIIVVDKATKIEVMNTLKANDIVVMVLGVEINLPRGKELNLIVNKPRRLNIMKNHTATHLFHEALRRVIGEHSHQQGSLVAPDHLRFDFNHFEKVTPEQIKAIEEMVNEKIADNIQVHALNDPKEWLPIEDAKKRYPNLKMFFGEKYGDKVRVVEIDPKFSVELCGGTHVKNTKEIGLFKIISEGSVASGVRRIEAVTGEGLQNYIQQQIEKVGQLDEQIAKLIEEKEELEKQLGVNGKSDVGRGKVDRGEVTSPLQESLGDISITIGNITSKEISNVENAIQQREQTIEQVTKSTHDLKKELSKSRLKEASSGIDSLIANASEVNGFKVVASKVEVADGDELKNLGDTLR
;
A
#
# COMPACT_ATOMS: atom_id res chain seq x y z
N GLU A 1 -21.17 -9.52 30.70
CA GLU A 1 -19.94 -9.25 29.92
C GLU A 1 -20.14 -8.99 28.42
N ILE A 2 -20.47 -9.97 27.56
CA ILE A 2 -20.67 -9.71 26.11
C ILE A 2 -21.79 -8.69 25.85
N LYS A 3 -22.93 -8.80 26.55
CA LYS A 3 -24.03 -7.81 26.50
C LYS A 3 -23.62 -6.42 27.02
N GLU A 4 -22.71 -6.34 27.99
CA GLU A 4 -22.22 -5.06 28.52
C GLU A 4 -21.18 -4.40 27.60
N LYS A 5 -20.48 -5.22 26.79
CA LYS A 5 -19.50 -4.78 25.80
C LYS A 5 -20.06 -4.72 24.37
N GLN A 6 -21.37 -4.90 24.19
CA GLN A 6 -22.01 -5.00 22.87
C GLN A 6 -21.72 -3.77 21.99
N SER A 7 -21.86 -2.56 22.52
CA SER A 7 -21.57 -1.32 21.77
C SER A 7 -20.09 -1.13 21.42
N PHE A 8 -19.18 -1.78 22.14
CA PHE A 8 -17.76 -1.81 21.80
C PHE A 8 -17.50 -2.87 20.72
N ILE A 9 -18.08 -4.06 20.85
CA ILE A 9 -17.97 -5.15 19.89
C ILE A 9 -18.56 -4.73 18.52
N GLU A 10 -19.73 -4.10 18.49
CA GLU A 10 -20.35 -3.60 17.25
C GLU A 10 -19.49 -2.54 16.56
N ARG A 11 -18.87 -1.63 17.33
CA ARG A 11 -17.94 -0.63 16.78
C ARG A 11 -16.67 -1.26 16.22
N VAL A 12 -16.14 -2.30 16.88
CA VAL A 12 -14.97 -3.04 16.40
C VAL A 12 -15.30 -3.82 15.13
N ILE A 13 -16.43 -4.52 15.10
CA ILE A 13 -16.89 -5.27 13.91
C ILE A 13 -17.12 -4.31 12.74
N LYS A 14 -17.79 -3.16 12.98
CA LYS A 14 -18.03 -2.18 11.93
C LYS A 14 -16.73 -1.56 11.39
N ALA A 15 -15.78 -1.26 12.27
CA ALA A 15 -14.46 -0.77 11.85
C ALA A 15 -13.65 -1.84 11.08
N GLU A 16 -13.72 -3.11 11.47
CA GLU A 16 -13.11 -4.21 10.72
C GLU A 16 -13.79 -4.41 9.36
N GLU A 17 -15.11 -4.29 9.28
CA GLU A 17 -15.88 -4.41 8.05
C GLU A 17 -15.58 -3.25 7.07
N GLU A 18 -15.53 -2.01 7.57
CA GLU A 18 -15.11 -0.84 6.79
C GLU A 18 -13.66 -0.98 6.30
N SER A 19 -12.73 -1.45 7.15
CA SER A 19 -11.34 -1.73 6.77
C SER A 19 -11.24 -2.85 5.74
N PHE A 20 -12.06 -3.89 5.85
CA PHE A 20 -12.09 -5.01 4.92
C PHE A 20 -12.62 -4.56 3.54
N ASN A 21 -13.69 -3.77 3.51
CA ASN A 21 -14.25 -3.24 2.26
C ASN A 21 -13.26 -2.30 1.55
N ALA A 22 -12.57 -1.41 2.30
CA ALA A 22 -11.53 -0.56 1.74
C ALA A 22 -10.35 -1.37 1.16
N THR A 23 -9.97 -2.47 1.83
CA THR A 23 -8.95 -3.42 1.34
C THR A 23 -9.40 -4.09 0.04
N LEU A 24 -10.68 -4.48 -0.03
CA LEU A 24 -11.28 -5.14 -1.19
C LEU A 24 -11.32 -4.22 -2.42
N ASP A 25 -11.76 -2.97 -2.24
CA ASP A 25 -11.87 -1.98 -3.32
C ASP A 25 -10.50 -1.63 -3.92
N ASN A 26 -9.50 -1.43 -3.06
CA ASN A 26 -8.12 -1.18 -3.48
C ASN A 26 -7.53 -2.40 -4.22
N GLY A 27 -7.77 -3.61 -3.70
CA GLY A 27 -7.33 -4.84 -4.34
C GLY A 27 -8.00 -5.08 -5.70
N LEU A 28 -9.30 -4.75 -5.85
CA LEU A 28 -10.02 -4.84 -7.12
C LEU A 28 -9.44 -3.88 -8.18
N LYS A 29 -9.12 -2.66 -7.78
CA LYS A 29 -8.48 -1.68 -8.68
C LYS A 29 -7.11 -2.16 -9.15
N LEU A 30 -6.27 -2.64 -8.23
CA LEU A 30 -4.95 -3.15 -8.58
C LEU A 30 -5.02 -4.43 -9.42
N PHE A 31 -6.02 -5.28 -9.18
CA PHE A 31 -6.28 -6.44 -10.01
C PHE A 31 -6.63 -6.03 -11.45
N LYS A 32 -7.49 -5.01 -11.65
CA LYS A 32 -7.79 -4.47 -12.98
C LYS A 32 -6.51 -4.01 -13.70
N GLU A 33 -5.64 -3.28 -13.01
CA GLU A 33 -4.36 -2.83 -13.58
C GLU A 33 -3.43 -3.99 -13.92
N THR A 34 -3.33 -4.98 -13.04
CA THR A 34 -2.50 -6.16 -13.24
C THR A 34 -2.96 -6.98 -14.45
N ALA A 35 -4.28 -7.17 -14.59
CA ALA A 35 -4.87 -7.85 -15.74
C ALA A 35 -4.62 -7.06 -17.04
N PHE A 36 -4.74 -5.73 -17.00
CA PHE A 36 -4.43 -4.87 -18.15
C PHE A 36 -2.96 -5.00 -18.58
N ASN A 37 -2.02 -4.89 -17.63
CA ASN A 37 -0.59 -4.98 -17.93
C ASN A 37 -0.22 -6.37 -18.48
N THR A 38 -0.82 -7.44 -17.94
CA THR A 38 -0.64 -8.81 -18.43
C THR A 38 -1.05 -8.92 -19.90
N LEU A 39 -2.21 -8.36 -20.25
CA LEU A 39 -2.71 -8.34 -21.61
C LEU A 39 -1.84 -7.47 -22.55
N TYR A 40 -1.44 -6.30 -22.08
CA TYR A 40 -0.57 -5.38 -22.81
C TYR A 40 0.80 -6.00 -23.14
N ASP A 41 1.44 -6.60 -22.14
CA ASP A 41 2.75 -7.25 -22.29
C ASP A 41 2.67 -8.42 -23.28
N HIS A 42 1.62 -9.25 -23.17
CA HIS A 42 1.43 -10.37 -24.07
C HIS A 42 1.25 -9.91 -25.54
N LEU A 43 0.41 -8.90 -25.78
CA LEU A 43 0.23 -8.34 -27.12
C LEU A 43 1.55 -7.76 -27.67
N ARG A 44 2.35 -7.12 -26.82
CA ARG A 44 3.67 -6.63 -27.25
C ARG A 44 4.63 -7.78 -27.61
N GLU A 45 4.63 -8.87 -26.84
CA GLU A 45 5.47 -10.05 -27.10
C GLU A 45 5.11 -10.77 -28.42
N GLU A 46 3.82 -10.82 -28.75
CA GLU A 46 3.32 -11.37 -30.03
C GLU A 46 3.60 -10.44 -31.24
N GLY A 47 4.25 -9.29 -31.03
CA GLY A 47 4.71 -8.40 -32.10
C GLY A 47 3.68 -7.38 -32.57
N TYR A 48 2.61 -7.14 -31.79
CA TYR A 48 1.65 -6.08 -32.05
C TYR A 48 2.25 -4.70 -31.70
N ASN A 49 1.96 -3.68 -32.52
CA ASN A 49 2.32 -2.31 -32.19
C ASN A 49 1.27 -1.76 -31.22
N THR A 50 1.62 -1.69 -29.93
CA THR A 50 0.72 -1.28 -28.85
C THR A 50 1.10 0.11 -28.35
N SER A 51 0.20 1.10 -28.46
CA SER A 51 0.33 2.39 -27.80
C SER A 51 -0.71 2.54 -26.68
N VAL A 52 -0.28 3.08 -25.54
CA VAL A 52 -1.16 3.45 -24.43
C VAL A 52 -1.36 4.96 -24.48
N HIS A 53 -2.60 5.40 -24.67
CA HIS A 53 -2.97 6.81 -24.58
C HIS A 53 -3.81 7.05 -23.33
N GLN A 54 -3.48 8.11 -22.60
CA GLN A 54 -4.30 8.63 -21.50
C GLN A 54 -5.25 9.68 -22.09
N SER A 55 -6.56 9.45 -21.93
CA SER A 55 -7.61 10.34 -22.45
C SER A 55 -7.73 11.62 -21.60
N GLU A 56 -8.11 12.75 -22.20
CA GLU A 56 -8.46 14.01 -21.51
C GLU A 56 -9.82 13.93 -20.77
N ILE A 57 -10.57 12.84 -20.96
CA ILE A 57 -11.84 12.57 -20.26
C ILE A 57 -11.54 11.66 -19.06
N ASP A 58 -11.71 12.22 -17.86
CA ASP A 58 -11.39 11.63 -16.55
C ASP A 58 -10.00 10.94 -16.49
N PRO A 59 -8.95 11.67 -16.07
CA PRO A 59 -7.57 11.17 -15.98
C PRO A 59 -7.38 9.95 -15.07
N SER A 60 -8.36 9.63 -14.22
CA SER A 60 -8.24 8.64 -13.15
C SER A 60 -8.61 7.21 -13.56
N GLN A 61 -9.27 6.99 -14.71
CA GLN A 61 -9.85 5.68 -15.03
C GLN A 61 -9.62 5.13 -16.45
N THR A 62 -8.97 5.84 -17.38
CA THR A 62 -9.02 5.44 -18.80
C THR A 62 -7.63 5.21 -19.41
N LYS A 63 -7.19 3.94 -19.51
CA LYS A 63 -6.04 3.51 -20.34
C LYS A 63 -6.57 2.99 -21.69
N ILE A 64 -6.24 3.65 -22.82
CA ILE A 64 -6.67 3.21 -24.15
C ILE A 64 -5.53 2.44 -24.82
N LEU A 65 -5.78 1.21 -25.25
CA LEU A 65 -4.83 0.36 -25.95
C LEU A 65 -5.18 0.37 -27.45
N ILE A 66 -4.36 1.04 -28.26
CA ILE A 66 -4.53 1.13 -29.72
C ILE A 66 -3.60 0.12 -30.38
N LEU A 67 -4.17 -0.75 -31.21
CA LEU A 67 -3.43 -1.70 -32.04
C LEU A 67 -3.23 -1.10 -33.44
N GLU A 68 -2.00 -0.74 -33.81
CA GLU A 68 -1.68 -0.32 -35.17
C GLU A 68 -1.08 -1.47 -36.00
N GLU A 69 -1.44 -1.51 -37.28
CA GLU A 69 -1.03 -2.57 -38.21
C GLU A 69 0.51 -2.52 -38.44
N SER A 70 1.21 -3.54 -37.98
CA SER A 70 2.62 -3.77 -38.33
C SER A 70 2.71 -4.28 -39.77
N LYS A 71 3.46 -3.58 -40.64
CA LYS A 71 3.69 -3.93 -42.06
C LYS A 71 4.39 -5.30 -42.29
N ALA A 72 4.61 -6.11 -41.26
CA ALA A 72 5.54 -7.25 -41.28
C ALA A 72 4.95 -8.65 -41.05
N SER A 73 3.62 -8.87 -41.07
CA SER A 73 3.07 -10.22 -40.93
C SER A 73 2.85 -10.93 -42.28
N LYS A 74 3.41 -12.14 -42.39
CA LYS A 74 3.34 -13.00 -43.58
C LYS A 74 1.93 -13.56 -43.76
N GLU A 75 1.61 -13.93 -45.00
CA GLU A 75 0.30 -14.35 -45.53
C GLU A 75 -0.54 -15.36 -44.73
N ARG A 76 0.02 -16.08 -43.75
CA ARG A 76 -0.76 -16.94 -42.84
C ARG A 76 -1.54 -16.16 -41.77
N ASP A 77 -1.16 -14.91 -41.49
CA ASP A 77 -1.79 -14.07 -40.46
C ASP A 77 -2.89 -13.14 -41.01
N ARG A 78 -3.05 -13.04 -42.34
CA ARG A 78 -4.09 -12.19 -42.96
C ARG A 78 -5.52 -12.63 -42.64
N ASN A 79 -5.74 -13.92 -42.33
CA ASN A 79 -7.06 -14.41 -41.93
C ASN A 79 -7.43 -14.09 -40.48
N TYR A 80 -6.47 -13.70 -39.64
CA TYR A 80 -6.74 -13.22 -38.28
C TYR A 80 -6.95 -11.70 -38.23
N LEU A 81 -6.27 -10.93 -39.09
CA LEU A 81 -6.31 -9.46 -39.05
C LEU A 81 -7.63 -8.81 -39.55
N ILE A 82 -8.35 -9.39 -40.52
CA ILE A 82 -9.44 -8.67 -41.22
C ILE A 82 -10.82 -8.87 -40.57
N ARG A 83 -10.98 -9.73 -39.54
CA ARG A 83 -12.33 -10.04 -39.02
C ARG A 83 -12.78 -9.31 -37.75
N ASN A 84 -11.91 -8.86 -36.85
CA ASN A 84 -12.35 -8.35 -35.54
C ASN A 84 -11.45 -7.23 -34.96
N GLY A 85 -11.30 -6.08 -35.65
CA GLY A 85 -10.50 -4.94 -35.16
C GLY A 85 -10.70 -4.68 -33.66
N LEU A 86 -9.69 -5.06 -32.86
CA LEU A 86 -9.76 -5.11 -31.41
C LEU A 86 -9.19 -3.80 -30.85
N ILE A 87 -10.05 -3.00 -30.24
CA ILE A 87 -9.65 -1.83 -29.44
C ILE A 87 -10.03 -2.13 -28.00
N ILE A 88 -9.08 -2.15 -27.06
CA ILE A 88 -9.36 -2.38 -25.64
C ILE A 88 -9.24 -1.05 -24.91
N VAL A 89 -10.36 -0.59 -24.34
CA VAL A 89 -10.46 0.73 -23.68
C VAL A 89 -10.64 0.52 -22.17
N GLY A 90 -9.87 1.21 -21.33
CA GLY A 90 -9.94 1.10 -19.87
C GLY A 90 -11.22 1.65 -19.24
N SER A 91 -11.99 2.47 -19.96
CA SER A 91 -13.35 2.90 -19.61
C SER A 91 -14.08 3.41 -20.87
N LEU A 92 -15.41 3.24 -20.94
CA LEU A 92 -16.23 3.60 -22.12
C LEU A 92 -16.30 5.12 -22.34
N THR A 93 -15.83 5.61 -23.49
CA THR A 93 -16.29 6.90 -24.05
C THR A 93 -17.07 6.65 -25.35
N LYS A 94 -18.20 7.36 -25.51
CA LYS A 94 -19.16 7.24 -26.63
C LYS A 94 -18.60 7.63 -28.02
N GLU A 95 -17.31 7.92 -28.17
CA GLU A 95 -16.74 8.51 -29.39
C GLU A 95 -16.23 7.49 -30.42
N TYR A 96 -16.22 6.19 -30.12
CA TYR A 96 -15.63 5.15 -30.99
C TYR A 96 -16.64 4.12 -31.54
N ASP A 97 -17.87 4.53 -31.85
CA ASP A 97 -18.99 3.66 -32.29
C ASP A 97 -18.81 2.93 -33.64
N ASN A 98 -17.70 3.12 -34.36
CA ASN A 98 -17.48 2.51 -35.69
C ASN A 98 -16.37 1.46 -35.78
N LEU A 99 -15.70 1.13 -34.67
CA LEU A 99 -14.69 0.07 -34.58
C LEU A 99 -15.07 -0.83 -33.40
N GLY A 100 -14.81 -2.14 -33.49
CA GLY A 100 -15.12 -3.11 -32.43
C GLY A 100 -14.31 -2.84 -31.15
N SER A 101 -14.76 -1.87 -30.37
CA SER A 101 -14.17 -1.48 -29.09
C SER A 101 -14.80 -2.28 -27.96
N TYR A 102 -13.98 -2.81 -27.06
CA TYR A 102 -14.40 -3.53 -25.86
C TYR A 102 -13.77 -2.86 -24.64
N ALA A 103 -14.58 -2.55 -23.62
CA ALA A 103 -14.02 -2.07 -22.36
C ALA A 103 -13.25 -3.19 -21.64
N LEU A 104 -12.20 -2.88 -20.87
CA LEU A 104 -11.56 -3.87 -19.99
C LEU A 104 -12.57 -4.44 -18.96
N GLU A 105 -13.59 -3.65 -18.62
CA GLU A 105 -14.69 -4.05 -17.75
C GLU A 105 -15.64 -5.04 -18.43
N GLU A 106 -15.74 -4.97 -19.75
CA GLU A 106 -16.48 -5.93 -20.58
C GLU A 106 -15.61 -7.14 -20.97
N TRP A 107 -14.29 -7.05 -20.80
CA TRP A 107 -13.33 -8.12 -21.08
C TRP A 107 -13.60 -9.31 -20.16
N ASN A 108 -14.09 -10.39 -20.77
CA ASN A 108 -14.49 -11.61 -20.09
C ASN A 108 -13.85 -12.84 -20.75
N SER A 109 -14.05 -14.00 -20.14
CA SER A 109 -13.53 -15.28 -20.63
C SER A 109 -13.94 -15.61 -22.06
N ALA A 110 -15.15 -15.22 -22.50
CA ALA A 110 -15.61 -15.46 -23.87
C ALA A 110 -14.88 -14.56 -24.89
N LEU A 111 -14.60 -13.31 -24.53
CA LEU A 111 -13.76 -12.42 -25.34
C LEU A 111 -12.32 -12.91 -25.36
N SER A 112 -11.74 -13.25 -24.21
CA SER A 112 -10.39 -13.83 -24.14
C SER A 112 -10.24 -15.07 -25.03
N ALA A 113 -11.17 -16.02 -24.96
CA ALA A 113 -11.17 -17.23 -25.79
C ALA A 113 -11.37 -16.95 -27.30
N ARG A 114 -11.97 -15.82 -27.66
CA ARG A 114 -12.12 -15.40 -29.06
C ARG A 114 -10.81 -14.89 -29.65
N PHE A 115 -9.94 -14.31 -28.84
CA PHE A 115 -8.68 -13.69 -29.28
C PHE A 115 -7.45 -14.55 -29.00
N PHE A 116 -7.45 -15.34 -27.92
CA PHE A 116 -6.31 -16.15 -27.48
C PHE A 116 -6.65 -17.63 -27.46
N LYS A 117 -5.72 -18.47 -27.94
CA LYS A 117 -5.86 -19.95 -27.91
C LYS A 117 -5.63 -20.55 -26.52
N ASN A 118 -4.83 -19.86 -25.70
CA ASN A 118 -4.49 -20.25 -24.34
C ASN A 118 -4.88 -19.12 -23.38
N SER A 119 -5.18 -19.46 -22.13
CA SER A 119 -5.38 -18.50 -21.05
C SER A 119 -4.09 -17.73 -20.78
N LEU A 120 -4.21 -16.40 -20.62
CA LEU A 120 -3.09 -15.54 -20.24
C LEU A 120 -2.82 -15.69 -18.74
N GLN A 121 -1.55 -15.83 -18.34
CA GLN A 121 -1.20 -15.97 -16.94
C GLN A 121 -0.78 -14.64 -16.30
N ILE A 122 -1.46 -14.27 -15.22
CA ILE A 122 -1.01 -13.22 -14.30
C ILE A 122 0.18 -13.79 -13.51
N LYS A 123 1.33 -13.11 -13.58
CA LYS A 123 2.58 -13.56 -12.96
C LYS A 123 2.42 -13.69 -11.45
N GLY A 124 3.02 -14.75 -10.88
CA GLY A 124 2.90 -15.03 -9.44
C GLY A 124 3.39 -13.91 -8.52
N LYS A 125 4.33 -13.07 -9.01
CA LYS A 125 4.80 -11.85 -8.32
C LYS A 125 3.67 -10.85 -8.08
N ASP A 126 2.84 -10.62 -9.09
CA ASP A 126 1.77 -9.63 -9.04
C ASP A 126 0.60 -10.15 -8.21
N VAL A 127 0.29 -11.45 -8.33
CA VAL A 127 -0.66 -12.14 -7.44
C VAL A 127 -0.20 -12.08 -5.98
N PHE A 128 1.10 -12.28 -5.73
CA PHE A 128 1.66 -12.18 -4.39
C PHE A 128 1.59 -10.75 -3.86
N LYS A 129 1.88 -9.74 -4.68
CA LYS A 129 1.75 -8.34 -4.29
C LYS A 129 0.32 -7.99 -3.89
N LEU A 130 -0.68 -8.41 -4.68
CA LEU A 130 -2.10 -8.26 -4.36
C LEU A 130 -2.44 -8.84 -2.98
N TYR A 131 -1.93 -10.03 -2.70
CA TYR A 131 -2.16 -10.72 -1.42
C TYR A 131 -1.40 -10.09 -0.24
N ASP A 132 -0.09 -9.93 -0.34
CA ASP A 132 0.80 -9.54 0.77
C ASP A 132 0.70 -8.05 1.09
N THR A 133 0.75 -7.20 0.08
CA THR A 133 0.77 -5.74 0.27
C THR A 133 -0.62 -5.18 0.45
N PHE A 134 -1.61 -5.72 -0.27
CA PHE A 134 -2.97 -5.16 -0.32
C PHE A 134 -4.03 -6.06 0.33
N GLY A 135 -3.64 -7.19 0.95
CA GLY A 135 -4.58 -8.07 1.64
C GLY A 135 -5.62 -8.73 0.74
N PHE A 136 -5.45 -8.67 -0.59
CA PHE A 136 -6.46 -9.13 -1.54
C PHE A 136 -6.46 -10.67 -1.63
N PRO A 137 -7.57 -11.36 -1.35
CA PRO A 137 -7.58 -12.82 -1.28
C PRO A 137 -7.15 -13.47 -2.61
N ILE A 138 -6.27 -14.48 -2.54
CA ILE A 138 -5.86 -15.23 -3.73
C ILE A 138 -7.03 -15.92 -4.42
N ASP A 139 -7.96 -16.50 -3.66
CA ASP A 139 -9.12 -17.19 -4.23
C ASP A 139 -9.98 -16.23 -5.05
N LEU A 140 -10.12 -14.99 -4.55
CA LEU A 140 -10.83 -13.94 -5.27
C LEU A 140 -10.05 -13.47 -6.50
N THR A 141 -8.72 -13.34 -6.39
CA THR A 141 -7.85 -13.03 -7.53
C THR A 141 -7.97 -14.09 -8.64
N ALA A 142 -7.95 -15.38 -8.26
CA ALA A 142 -8.09 -16.51 -9.17
C ALA A 142 -9.48 -16.55 -9.82
N LEU A 143 -10.53 -16.27 -9.05
CA LEU A 143 -11.90 -16.20 -9.53
C LEU A 143 -12.06 -15.08 -10.57
N LEU A 144 -11.65 -13.86 -10.23
CA LEU A 144 -11.75 -12.69 -11.10
C LEU A 144 -10.86 -12.85 -12.35
N ALA A 145 -9.69 -13.46 -12.22
CA ALA A 145 -8.83 -13.81 -13.35
C ALA A 145 -9.57 -14.73 -14.32
N ARG A 146 -10.18 -15.80 -13.80
CA ARG A 146 -10.93 -16.77 -14.61
C ARG A 146 -12.14 -16.15 -15.30
N GLU A 147 -12.88 -15.29 -14.61
CA GLU A 147 -14.00 -14.54 -15.21
C GLU A 147 -13.56 -13.69 -16.39
N ARG A 148 -12.33 -13.15 -16.34
CA ARG A 148 -11.70 -12.37 -17.41
C ARG A 148 -10.91 -13.20 -18.43
N GLY A 149 -10.89 -14.52 -18.30
CA GLY A 149 -10.15 -15.43 -19.19
C GLY A 149 -8.63 -15.41 -18.99
N PHE A 150 -8.17 -15.01 -17.81
CA PHE A 150 -6.81 -15.17 -17.33
C PHE A 150 -6.72 -16.37 -16.36
N GLU A 151 -5.52 -16.90 -16.20
CA GLU A 151 -5.15 -17.77 -15.09
C GLU A 151 -4.16 -17.05 -14.17
N ILE A 152 -4.04 -17.51 -12.94
CA ILE A 152 -2.96 -17.06 -12.05
C ILE A 152 -1.81 -18.07 -12.12
N ASP A 153 -0.58 -17.57 -12.13
CA ASP A 153 0.60 -18.40 -11.89
C ASP A 153 0.67 -18.76 -10.39
N GLN A 154 -0.09 -19.80 -10.02
CA GLN A 154 -0.14 -20.33 -8.67
C GLN A 154 1.26 -20.76 -8.18
N SER A 155 2.06 -21.35 -9.07
CA SER A 155 3.39 -21.85 -8.73
C SER A 155 4.36 -20.72 -8.37
N GLY A 156 4.31 -19.61 -9.11
CA GLY A 156 5.05 -18.40 -8.80
C GLY A 156 4.52 -17.74 -7.53
N PHE A 157 3.20 -17.65 -7.33
CA PHE A 157 2.62 -17.11 -6.10
C PHE A 157 3.08 -17.88 -4.86
N ASP A 158 2.98 -19.22 -4.89
CA ASP A 158 3.37 -20.08 -3.78
C ASP A 158 4.84 -19.87 -3.42
N LYS A 159 5.69 -19.66 -4.44
CA LYS A 159 7.11 -19.33 -4.27
C LYS A 159 7.32 -18.05 -3.48
N TYR A 160 6.62 -16.97 -3.83
CA TYR A 160 6.72 -15.70 -3.10
C TYR A 160 6.10 -15.78 -1.70
N MET A 161 5.01 -16.54 -1.52
CA MET A 161 4.41 -16.80 -0.20
C MET A 161 5.36 -17.54 0.73
N GLU A 162 6.10 -18.52 0.20
CA GLU A 162 7.13 -19.22 0.95
C GLU A 162 8.27 -18.27 1.35
N MET A 163 8.73 -17.40 0.43
CA MET A 163 9.71 -16.36 0.74
C MET A 163 9.25 -15.46 1.90
N GLN A 164 8.00 -14.97 1.86
CA GLN A 164 7.44 -14.09 2.89
C GLN A 164 7.31 -14.79 4.25
N LYS A 165 6.87 -16.05 4.25
CA LYS A 165 6.79 -16.90 5.46
C LYS A 165 8.16 -17.14 6.08
N LEU A 166 9.20 -17.26 5.27
CA LEU A 166 10.57 -17.40 5.75
C LEU A 166 11.05 -16.06 6.35
N SER A 167 10.83 -14.94 5.65
CA SER A 167 11.16 -13.58 6.11
C SER A 167 10.46 -13.17 7.41
N SER A 168 9.20 -13.55 7.61
CA SER A 168 8.44 -13.28 8.84
C SER A 168 8.89 -14.13 10.02
N ARG A 169 9.31 -15.39 9.79
CA ARG A 169 9.95 -16.22 10.81
C ARG A 169 11.31 -15.67 11.25
N PHE A 170 12.02 -14.92 10.41
CA PHE A 170 13.26 -14.22 10.78
C PHE A 170 13.08 -13.02 11.71
N ARG A 171 11.87 -12.49 11.92
CA ARG A 171 11.62 -11.41 12.91
C ARG A 171 11.41 -11.91 14.34
N ASN A 172 11.00 -13.18 14.51
CA ASN A 172 10.64 -13.72 15.83
C ASN A 172 11.78 -14.53 16.48
N GLU A 173 12.91 -14.74 15.80
CA GLU A 173 14.01 -15.57 16.32
C GLU A 173 14.87 -14.92 17.43
N THR A 174 14.49 -13.75 17.95
CA THR A 174 14.96 -13.30 19.27
C THR A 174 14.18 -13.94 20.43
N SER A 175 13.22 -14.83 20.17
CA SER A 175 12.47 -15.58 21.20
C SER A 175 12.19 -17.04 20.80
N LYS A 176 13.01 -17.95 21.34
CA LYS A 176 12.86 -19.41 21.51
C LYS A 176 11.75 -20.21 20.76
N SER A 177 12.26 -21.25 20.07
CA SER A 177 11.77 -22.65 19.94
C SER A 177 10.41 -22.97 19.32
N MET A 178 10.41 -23.62 18.14
CA MET A 178 10.19 -25.08 17.96
C MET A 178 10.12 -25.43 16.46
N GLU A 179 10.64 -26.60 16.12
CA GLU A 179 10.52 -27.26 14.82
C GLU A 179 9.06 -27.55 14.44
N LEU A 180 8.75 -27.55 13.13
CA LEU A 180 8.03 -28.66 12.48
C LEU A 180 7.90 -28.47 10.96
N SER A 181 8.19 -29.60 10.29
CA SER A 181 7.64 -30.09 9.02
C SER A 181 8.03 -29.40 7.71
N ARG A 182 9.06 -29.97 7.07
CA ARG A 182 9.23 -29.98 5.60
C ARG A 182 8.36 -31.09 5.02
N SER A 183 7.46 -30.74 4.10
CA SER A 183 7.15 -31.57 2.93
C SER A 183 6.21 -30.80 2.01
N HIS A 184 6.53 -30.83 0.70
CA HIS A 184 5.74 -30.33 -0.43
C HIS A 184 5.79 -28.81 -0.67
N ILE A 185 6.80 -28.37 -1.45
CA ILE A 185 6.72 -27.55 -2.68
C ILE A 185 8.17 -27.35 -3.19
N GLY A 186 8.37 -27.53 -4.49
CA GLY A 186 9.67 -27.83 -5.12
C GLY A 186 10.58 -26.65 -5.44
N VAL A 187 10.56 -25.55 -4.67
CA VAL A 187 11.65 -24.57 -4.68
C VAL A 187 11.82 -24.00 -3.28
N GLY A 188 12.66 -24.65 -2.49
CA GLY A 188 12.95 -24.20 -1.13
C GLY A 188 13.72 -22.89 -1.17
N VAL A 189 13.07 -21.78 -0.78
CA VAL A 189 13.81 -20.55 -0.53
C VAL A 189 14.65 -20.79 0.72
N PRO A 190 15.96 -20.53 0.67
CA PRO A 190 16.83 -20.88 1.77
C PRO A 190 16.59 -19.94 2.95
N SER A 191 16.21 -20.52 4.10
CA SER A 191 16.06 -19.78 5.35
C SER A 191 17.37 -19.07 5.77
N LYS A 192 17.35 -18.05 6.64
CA LYS A 192 18.56 -17.48 7.26
C LYS A 192 19.40 -18.55 7.95
N LYS A 193 18.76 -19.56 8.56
CA LYS A 193 19.45 -20.75 9.08
C LYS A 193 20.17 -21.51 7.97
N PHE A 194 19.51 -21.74 6.84
CA PHE A 194 20.18 -22.30 5.66
C PHE A 194 21.31 -21.39 5.19
N ALA A 195 21.13 -20.07 5.08
CA ALA A 195 22.20 -19.16 4.65
C ALA A 195 23.41 -19.22 5.60
N ILE A 196 23.17 -19.34 6.91
CA ILE A 196 24.22 -19.57 7.91
C ILE A 196 24.92 -20.91 7.68
N ASP A 197 24.17 -21.99 7.43
CA ASP A 197 24.74 -23.32 7.17
C ASP A 197 25.51 -23.35 5.82
N PHE A 198 24.97 -22.69 4.80
CA PHE A 198 25.52 -22.60 3.46
C PHE A 198 26.87 -21.89 3.43
N THR A 199 27.12 -21.00 4.39
CA THR A 199 28.34 -20.19 4.51
C THR A 199 29.42 -20.82 5.40
N LYS A 200 29.17 -21.94 6.10
CA LYS A 200 30.10 -22.54 7.09
C LYS A 200 31.51 -22.87 6.57
N ASP A 201 31.64 -23.18 5.28
CA ASP A 201 32.91 -23.56 4.65
C ASP A 201 33.44 -22.50 3.67
N VAL A 202 32.94 -21.27 3.76
CA VAL A 202 33.33 -20.17 2.89
C VAL A 202 34.10 -19.13 3.70
N GLU A 203 35.32 -18.83 3.27
CA GLU A 203 36.15 -17.80 3.91
C GLU A 203 35.66 -16.39 3.55
N ALA A 204 34.98 -15.73 4.49
CA ALA A 204 34.40 -14.39 4.29
C ALA A 204 35.43 -13.34 3.86
N ASN A 205 36.67 -13.42 4.36
CA ASN A 205 37.73 -12.45 4.09
C ASN A 205 38.18 -12.41 2.61
N ALA A 206 37.87 -13.44 1.84
CA ALA A 206 38.17 -13.49 0.40
C ALA A 206 37.05 -12.91 -0.47
N LEU A 207 35.89 -12.57 0.13
CA LEU A 207 34.75 -12.02 -0.58
C LEU A 207 34.69 -10.50 -0.43
N ARG A 208 34.23 -9.81 -1.47
CA ARG A 208 34.15 -8.36 -1.51
C ARG A 208 32.76 -7.89 -1.89
N PHE A 209 32.19 -7.03 -1.06
CA PHE A 209 31.04 -6.22 -1.42
C PHE A 209 31.53 -4.94 -2.12
N VAL A 210 31.06 -4.71 -3.36
CA VAL A 210 31.37 -3.51 -4.15
C VAL A 210 30.15 -2.60 -4.34
N GLY A 211 29.03 -2.98 -3.74
CA GLY A 211 27.72 -2.38 -3.99
C GLY A 211 27.50 -0.99 -3.40
N TYR A 212 28.47 -0.44 -2.66
CA TYR A 212 28.42 0.96 -2.23
C TYR A 212 28.60 1.94 -3.40
N GLU A 213 29.33 1.54 -4.44
CA GLU A 213 29.66 2.42 -5.57
C GLU A 213 29.15 1.88 -6.91
N HIS A 214 28.92 0.57 -7.00
CA HIS A 214 28.56 -0.10 -8.24
C HIS A 214 27.21 -0.81 -8.14
N PHE A 215 26.36 -0.64 -9.15
CA PHE A 215 25.11 -1.40 -9.29
C PHE A 215 25.29 -2.67 -10.13
N GLU A 216 26.43 -2.80 -10.80
CA GLU A 216 26.79 -3.95 -11.60
C GLU A 216 28.25 -4.32 -11.36
N ASN A 217 28.56 -5.62 -11.40
CA ASN A 217 29.94 -6.09 -11.31
C ASN A 217 30.05 -7.51 -11.87
N VAL A 218 31.28 -7.91 -12.23
CA VAL A 218 31.58 -9.32 -12.51
C VAL A 218 31.95 -10.01 -11.20
N GLY A 219 31.30 -11.15 -10.92
CA GLY A 219 31.64 -12.03 -9.81
C GLY A 219 31.90 -13.44 -10.29
N ARG A 220 32.79 -14.17 -9.61
CA ARG A 220 33.04 -15.59 -9.84
C ARG A 220 32.31 -16.44 -8.81
N VAL A 221 31.67 -17.50 -9.27
CA VAL A 221 30.98 -18.46 -8.38
C VAL A 221 31.96 -19.03 -7.36
N VAL A 222 31.65 -18.86 -6.09
CA VAL A 222 32.36 -19.50 -4.97
C VAL A 222 31.60 -20.76 -4.56
N LYS A 223 30.28 -20.66 -4.43
CA LYS A 223 29.40 -21.77 -4.06
C LYS A 223 28.02 -21.56 -4.70
N SER A 224 27.46 -22.62 -5.30
CA SER A 224 26.12 -22.64 -5.88
C SER A 224 25.45 -23.94 -5.46
N GLU A 225 24.33 -23.86 -4.79
CA GLU A 225 23.58 -25.03 -4.32
C GLU A 225 22.14 -24.62 -4.07
N GLU A 226 21.19 -25.49 -4.39
CA GLU A 226 19.76 -25.15 -4.38
C GLU A 226 19.53 -23.82 -5.12
N ALA A 227 18.57 -23.02 -4.71
CA ALA A 227 18.38 -21.66 -5.22
C ALA A 227 19.32 -20.63 -4.55
N SER A 228 20.55 -21.01 -4.15
CA SER A 228 21.51 -20.13 -3.48
C SER A 228 22.82 -19.96 -4.25
N LEU A 229 23.36 -18.75 -4.23
CA LEU A 229 24.63 -18.42 -4.85
C LEU A 229 25.48 -17.49 -3.98
N ILE A 230 26.76 -17.84 -3.83
CA ILE A 230 27.82 -16.97 -3.29
C ILE A 230 28.85 -16.75 -4.40
N VAL A 231 29.31 -15.51 -4.53
CA VAL A 231 30.35 -15.08 -5.48
C VAL A 231 31.45 -14.32 -4.75
N ASP A 232 32.63 -14.25 -5.36
CA ASP A 232 33.80 -13.57 -4.79
C ASP A 232 33.62 -12.05 -4.70
N ASN A 233 32.97 -11.43 -5.68
CA ASN A 233 32.68 -9.99 -5.71
C ASN A 233 31.23 -9.76 -6.08
N THR A 234 30.48 -9.06 -5.24
CA THR A 234 29.06 -8.79 -5.49
C THR A 234 28.68 -7.32 -5.30
N PRO A 235 27.87 -6.74 -6.20
CA PRO A 235 27.24 -5.45 -5.98
C PRO A 235 25.95 -5.56 -5.15
N PHE A 236 25.42 -6.76 -4.91
CA PHE A 236 24.18 -6.97 -4.16
C PHE A 236 24.42 -6.84 -2.65
N TYR A 237 23.60 -6.03 -1.98
CA TYR A 237 23.61 -5.82 -0.54
C TYR A 237 22.70 -6.84 0.12
N GLY A 238 23.26 -7.67 1.00
CA GLY A 238 22.48 -8.62 1.78
C GLY A 238 21.72 -7.93 2.93
N GLU A 239 20.46 -8.32 3.12
CA GLU A 239 19.56 -7.78 4.15
C GLU A 239 20.24 -7.68 5.53
N SER A 240 20.30 -6.46 6.08
CA SER A 240 20.97 -6.17 7.35
C SER A 240 20.65 -4.75 7.85
N GLY A 241 20.61 -4.55 9.17
CA GLY A 241 20.45 -3.23 9.79
C GLY A 241 19.11 -2.55 9.47
N GLY A 242 18.05 -3.33 9.27
CA GLY A 242 16.74 -2.83 8.83
C GLY A 242 16.61 -2.65 7.32
N GLN A 243 17.72 -2.53 6.59
CA GLN A 243 17.70 -2.43 5.12
C GLN A 243 17.40 -3.78 4.48
N LEU A 244 16.38 -3.81 3.61
CA LEU A 244 16.05 -4.98 2.79
C LEU A 244 17.18 -5.32 1.80
N GLY A 245 17.32 -6.61 1.53
CA GLY A 245 18.24 -7.12 0.52
C GLY A 245 17.87 -6.65 -0.88
N ASP A 246 18.88 -6.65 -1.75
CA ASP A 246 18.67 -6.36 -3.16
C ASP A 246 18.03 -7.50 -3.92
N GLU A 247 17.35 -7.07 -4.98
CA GLU A 247 16.86 -7.86 -6.08
C GLU A 247 17.61 -7.48 -7.36
N GLY A 248 17.54 -8.32 -8.39
CA GLY A 248 18.20 -8.02 -9.65
C GLY A 248 18.29 -9.22 -10.57
N ILE A 249 19.29 -9.20 -11.44
CA ILE A 249 19.49 -10.20 -12.48
C ILE A 249 20.96 -10.63 -12.51
N ILE A 250 21.18 -11.92 -12.68
CA ILE A 250 22.47 -12.52 -13.01
C ILE A 250 22.45 -12.90 -14.48
N VAL A 251 23.46 -12.49 -15.24
CA VAL A 251 23.66 -12.89 -16.63
C VAL A 251 24.81 -13.88 -16.67
N VAL A 252 24.51 -15.13 -16.99
CA VAL A 252 25.50 -16.23 -17.07
C VAL A 252 26.21 -16.23 -18.43
N ASP A 253 25.45 -15.94 -19.48
CA ASP A 253 25.90 -15.75 -20.87
C ASP A 253 24.83 -14.96 -21.67
N LYS A 254 24.95 -14.90 -23.00
CA LYS A 254 24.03 -14.12 -23.86
C LYS A 254 22.58 -14.60 -23.82
N ALA A 255 22.33 -15.87 -23.47
CA ALA A 255 20.99 -16.47 -23.51
C ALA A 255 20.40 -16.64 -22.10
N THR A 256 21.23 -16.91 -21.09
CA THR A 256 20.75 -17.25 -19.75
C THR A 256 20.82 -16.06 -18.80
N LYS A 257 19.62 -15.62 -18.36
CA LYS A 257 19.41 -14.66 -17.28
C LYS A 257 18.69 -15.36 -16.13
N ILE A 258 19.11 -15.06 -14.90
CA ILE A 258 18.55 -15.62 -13.68
C ILE A 258 18.12 -14.46 -12.78
N GLU A 259 16.89 -14.49 -12.31
CA GLU A 259 16.39 -13.50 -11.35
C GLU A 259 16.99 -13.74 -9.97
N VAL A 260 17.44 -12.67 -9.33
CA VAL A 260 17.80 -12.64 -7.91
C VAL A 260 16.61 -12.07 -7.16
N MET A 261 15.97 -12.93 -6.37
CA MET A 261 14.70 -12.66 -5.70
C MET A 261 14.90 -11.97 -4.35
N ASN A 262 16.02 -12.25 -3.69
CA ASN A 262 16.43 -11.60 -2.46
C ASN A 262 17.93 -11.82 -2.26
N THR A 263 18.54 -11.06 -1.36
CA THR A 263 19.91 -11.29 -0.90
C THR A 263 19.97 -11.20 0.62
N LEU A 264 20.58 -12.21 1.23
CA LEU A 264 20.68 -12.36 2.67
C LEU A 264 22.13 -12.16 3.11
N LYS A 265 22.33 -11.60 4.31
CA LYS A 265 23.64 -11.55 4.95
C LYS A 265 23.75 -12.62 6.05
N ALA A 266 24.72 -13.51 5.94
CA ALA A 266 25.02 -14.55 6.92
C ALA A 266 26.53 -14.71 7.09
N ASN A 267 27.05 -14.69 8.33
CA ASN A 267 28.49 -14.76 8.62
C ASN A 267 29.33 -13.74 7.81
N ASP A 268 28.81 -12.52 7.65
CA ASP A 268 29.37 -11.46 6.80
C ASP A 268 29.48 -11.77 5.30
N ILE A 269 28.86 -12.86 4.86
CA ILE A 269 28.78 -13.27 3.46
C ILE A 269 27.40 -12.92 2.90
N VAL A 270 27.37 -12.38 1.68
CA VAL A 270 26.13 -12.17 0.94
C VAL A 270 25.76 -13.45 0.21
N VAL A 271 24.56 -13.94 0.48
CA VAL A 271 23.95 -15.09 -0.20
C VAL A 271 22.83 -14.59 -1.08
N MET A 272 22.96 -14.80 -2.40
CA MET A 272 21.91 -14.49 -3.38
C MET A 272 20.90 -15.63 -3.45
N VAL A 273 19.63 -15.31 -3.26
CA VAL A 273 18.49 -16.22 -3.44
C VAL A 273 17.99 -16.09 -4.87
N LEU A 274 18.04 -17.19 -5.61
CA LEU A 274 17.74 -17.24 -7.04
C LEU A 274 16.27 -17.61 -7.28
N GLY A 275 15.72 -17.10 -8.38
CA GLY A 275 14.39 -17.47 -8.86
C GLY A 275 14.31 -18.87 -9.45
N VAL A 276 15.42 -19.62 -9.52
CA VAL A 276 15.48 -21.00 -10.03
C VAL A 276 16.54 -21.77 -9.26
N GLU A 277 16.36 -23.08 -9.15
CA GLU A 277 17.43 -23.97 -8.70
C GLU A 277 18.41 -24.20 -9.85
N ILE A 278 19.67 -23.82 -9.64
CA ILE A 278 20.73 -24.04 -10.62
C ILE A 278 22.06 -24.28 -9.91
N ASN A 279 22.84 -25.22 -10.43
CA ASN A 279 24.18 -25.46 -9.96
C ASN A 279 25.19 -24.89 -10.96
N LEU A 280 25.76 -23.74 -10.63
CA LEU A 280 26.78 -23.10 -11.45
C LEU A 280 28.18 -23.59 -11.02
N PRO A 281 29.08 -23.92 -11.97
CA PRO A 281 30.40 -24.43 -11.64
C PRO A 281 31.24 -23.36 -10.93
N ARG A 282 31.99 -23.76 -9.89
CA ARG A 282 32.91 -22.87 -9.17
C ARG A 282 33.89 -22.20 -10.13
N GLY A 283 34.13 -20.91 -9.93
CA GLY A 283 35.01 -20.09 -10.76
C GLY A 283 34.34 -19.51 -12.01
N LYS A 284 33.11 -19.93 -12.36
CA LYS A 284 32.35 -19.35 -13.47
C LYS A 284 32.14 -17.86 -13.24
N GLU A 285 32.49 -17.05 -14.24
CA GLU A 285 32.21 -15.62 -14.24
C GLU A 285 30.74 -15.34 -14.58
N LEU A 286 30.16 -14.41 -13.83
CA LEU A 286 28.77 -13.98 -13.91
C LEU A 286 28.72 -12.45 -13.93
N ASN A 287 27.89 -11.86 -14.79
CA ASN A 287 27.58 -10.44 -14.69
C ASN A 287 26.39 -10.26 -13.74
N LEU A 288 26.61 -9.52 -12.67
CA LEU A 288 25.67 -9.29 -11.58
C LEU A 288 25.08 -7.89 -11.76
N ILE A 289 23.76 -7.75 -11.87
CA ILE A 289 23.08 -6.47 -12.14
C ILE A 289 21.98 -6.27 -11.09
N VAL A 290 22.18 -5.31 -10.19
CA VAL A 290 21.20 -4.93 -9.17
C VAL A 290 20.03 -4.18 -9.81
N ASN A 291 18.82 -4.40 -9.29
CA ASN A 291 17.65 -3.58 -9.61
C ASN A 291 17.87 -2.15 -9.09
N LYS A 292 18.43 -1.31 -9.96
CA LYS A 292 18.85 0.05 -9.62
C LYS A 292 17.70 0.94 -9.11
N PRO A 293 16.51 0.99 -9.75
CA PRO A 293 15.37 1.75 -9.20
C PRO A 293 15.03 1.36 -7.75
N ARG A 294 14.88 0.06 -7.48
CA ARG A 294 14.61 -0.47 -6.13
C ARG A 294 15.70 -0.02 -5.13
N ARG A 295 16.96 -0.26 -5.47
CA ARG A 295 18.11 0.10 -4.62
C ARG A 295 18.15 1.59 -4.33
N LEU A 296 17.91 2.45 -5.32
CA LEU A 296 17.90 3.90 -5.13
C LEU A 296 16.80 4.33 -4.16
N ASN A 297 15.59 3.77 -4.27
CA ASN A 297 14.52 4.11 -3.33
C ASN A 297 14.83 3.62 -1.90
N ILE A 298 15.45 2.44 -1.74
CA ILE A 298 15.97 1.97 -0.45
C ILE A 298 17.03 2.94 0.10
N MET A 299 17.97 3.40 -0.72
CA MET A 299 19.01 4.36 -0.30
C MET A 299 18.44 5.71 0.16
N LYS A 300 17.38 6.19 -0.51
CA LYS A 300 16.64 7.41 -0.11
C LYS A 300 16.02 7.21 1.27
N ASN A 301 15.26 6.13 1.45
CA ASN A 301 14.62 5.79 2.72
C ASN A 301 15.64 5.54 3.84
N HIS A 302 16.80 4.94 3.54
CA HIS A 302 17.85 4.72 4.53
C HIS A 302 18.42 6.05 5.02
N THR A 303 18.80 6.92 4.08
CA THR A 303 19.39 8.22 4.43
C THR A 303 18.37 9.10 5.16
N ALA A 304 17.10 9.05 4.74
CA ALA A 304 16.00 9.70 5.44
C ALA A 304 15.80 9.16 6.87
N THR A 305 15.99 7.85 7.10
CA THR A 305 15.92 7.24 8.43
C THR A 305 16.93 7.87 9.41
N HIS A 306 18.16 8.14 8.96
CA HIS A 306 19.18 8.81 9.78
C HIS A 306 18.80 10.26 10.12
N LEU A 307 18.35 11.03 9.13
CA LEU A 307 17.87 12.40 9.36
C LEU A 307 16.67 12.41 10.32
N PHE A 308 15.72 11.51 10.08
CA PHE A 308 14.53 11.33 10.91
C PHE A 308 14.90 10.96 12.35
N HIS A 309 15.82 10.02 12.56
CA HIS A 309 16.21 9.58 13.89
C HIS A 309 16.85 10.72 14.70
N GLU A 310 17.70 11.54 14.09
CA GLU A 310 18.22 12.75 14.75
C GLU A 310 17.11 13.76 15.05
N ALA A 311 16.23 14.05 14.08
CA ALA A 311 15.13 14.99 14.27
C ALA A 311 14.19 14.52 15.41
N LEU A 312 13.87 13.22 15.46
CA LEU A 312 13.08 12.60 16.51
C LEU A 312 13.72 12.83 17.89
N ARG A 313 15.02 12.59 18.05
CA ARG A 313 15.73 12.82 19.32
C ARG A 313 15.71 14.29 19.74
N ARG A 314 15.79 15.22 18.79
CA ARG A 314 15.73 16.67 19.08
C ARG A 314 14.35 17.14 19.50
N VAL A 315 13.27 16.60 18.92
CA VAL A 315 11.88 16.99 19.27
C VAL A 315 11.37 16.26 20.49
N ILE A 316 11.55 14.95 20.53
CA ILE A 316 10.95 14.08 21.55
C ILE A 316 11.88 13.94 22.76
N GLY A 317 13.19 13.87 22.52
CA GLY A 317 14.21 13.74 23.54
C GLY A 317 15.12 12.54 23.34
N GLU A 318 16.25 12.58 24.03
CA GLU A 318 17.34 11.60 23.95
C GLU A 318 16.94 10.16 24.31
N HIS A 319 15.85 9.97 25.08
CA HIS A 319 15.35 8.65 25.48
C HIS A 319 14.71 7.84 24.34
N SER A 320 14.46 8.46 23.17
CA SER A 320 13.82 7.83 22.01
C SER A 320 14.74 6.86 21.28
N HIS A 321 15.20 5.82 21.97
CA HIS A 321 16.10 4.82 21.42
C HIS A 321 15.38 3.88 20.46
N GLN A 322 16.04 3.57 19.33
CA GLN A 322 15.57 2.59 18.36
C GLN A 322 15.31 1.22 19.01
N GLN A 323 14.15 0.64 18.73
CA GLN A 323 13.76 -0.74 19.06
C GLN A 323 13.64 -1.62 17.82
N GLY A 324 13.46 -1.00 16.65
CA GLY A 324 13.34 -1.69 15.37
C GLY A 324 13.39 -0.71 14.22
N SER A 325 13.89 -1.16 13.08
CA SER A 325 13.89 -0.38 11.84
C SER A 325 13.64 -1.30 10.65
N LEU A 326 12.94 -0.78 9.66
CA LEU A 326 12.78 -1.37 8.34
C LEU A 326 12.97 -0.26 7.31
N VAL A 327 13.80 -0.54 6.31
CA VAL A 327 14.04 0.34 5.16
C VAL A 327 13.75 -0.48 3.92
N ALA A 328 12.56 -0.23 3.36
CA ALA A 328 12.02 -0.85 2.16
C ALA A 328 12.09 0.14 0.97
N PRO A 329 11.87 -0.29 -0.29
CA PRO A 329 11.87 0.64 -1.42
C PRO A 329 10.67 1.61 -1.41
N ASP A 330 9.56 1.22 -0.82
CA ASP A 330 8.29 1.95 -0.82
C ASP A 330 8.09 2.78 0.46
N HIS A 331 8.63 2.34 1.59
CA HIS A 331 8.51 3.05 2.86
C HIS A 331 9.68 2.76 3.81
N LEU A 332 9.75 3.52 4.90
CA LEU A 332 10.55 3.21 6.08
C LEU A 332 9.66 3.15 7.32
N ARG A 333 10.11 2.36 8.30
CA ARG A 333 9.44 2.16 9.58
C ARG A 333 10.48 2.24 10.68
N PHE A 334 10.16 2.97 11.73
CA PHE A 334 11.03 3.17 12.87
C PHE A 334 10.27 2.99 14.18
N ASP A 335 10.74 2.05 14.99
CA ASP A 335 10.18 1.75 16.30
C ASP A 335 11.12 2.32 17.36
N PHE A 336 10.59 3.02 18.36
CA PHE A 336 11.37 3.67 19.40
C PHE A 336 10.67 3.68 20.76
N ASN A 337 11.45 3.81 21.83
CA ASN A 337 10.93 3.90 23.19
C ASN A 337 10.31 5.28 23.44
N HIS A 338 9.01 5.32 23.67
CA HIS A 338 8.30 6.51 24.12
C HIS A 338 6.94 6.12 24.71
N PHE A 339 6.57 6.73 25.84
CA PHE A 339 5.33 6.38 26.55
C PHE A 339 4.10 7.12 26.02
N GLU A 340 4.30 8.34 25.52
CA GLU A 340 3.21 9.23 25.12
C GLU A 340 3.00 9.20 23.61
N LYS A 341 1.79 9.53 23.17
CA LYS A 341 1.52 9.71 21.74
C LYS A 341 2.31 10.92 21.24
N VAL A 342 2.99 10.77 20.11
CA VAL A 342 3.65 11.92 19.47
C VAL A 342 2.57 12.88 18.99
N THR A 343 2.65 14.16 19.39
CA THR A 343 1.61 15.13 19.05
C THR A 343 1.72 15.54 17.57
N PRO A 344 0.62 16.02 16.95
CA PRO A 344 0.66 16.53 15.57
C PRO A 344 1.72 17.62 15.36
N GLU A 345 1.93 18.49 16.35
CA GLU A 345 2.94 19.56 16.30
C GLU A 345 4.36 18.98 16.33
N GLN A 346 4.59 17.93 17.12
CA GLN A 346 5.87 17.23 17.16
C GLN A 346 6.15 16.50 15.85
N ILE A 347 5.15 15.80 15.28
CA ILE A 347 5.26 15.16 13.96
C ILE A 347 5.67 16.20 12.92
N LYS A 348 4.94 17.32 12.88
CA LYS A 348 5.23 18.42 11.95
C LYS A 348 6.65 18.98 12.13
N ALA A 349 7.08 19.22 13.36
CA ALA A 349 8.44 19.72 13.64
C ALA A 349 9.53 18.74 13.20
N ILE A 350 9.31 17.43 13.36
CA ILE A 350 10.22 16.40 12.86
C ILE A 350 10.27 16.43 11.32
N GLU A 351 9.12 16.44 10.65
CA GLU A 351 9.05 16.50 9.19
C GLU A 351 9.74 17.75 8.63
N GLU A 352 9.51 18.92 9.24
CA GLU A 352 10.13 20.19 8.83
C GLU A 352 11.66 20.13 8.95
N MET A 353 12.20 19.63 10.09
CA MET A 353 13.65 19.50 10.26
C MET A 353 14.29 18.53 9.27
N VAL A 354 13.64 17.39 8.98
CA VAL A 354 14.15 16.44 7.99
C VAL A 354 14.15 17.05 6.60
N ASN A 355 13.04 17.70 6.21
CA ASN A 355 12.93 18.31 4.89
C ASN A 355 13.84 19.54 4.72
N GLU A 356 14.13 20.30 5.79
CA GLU A 356 15.15 21.36 5.77
C GLU A 356 16.52 20.78 5.42
N LYS A 357 16.93 19.68 6.07
CA LYS A 357 18.21 19.00 5.78
C LYS A 357 18.27 18.39 4.38
N ILE A 358 17.12 17.98 3.83
CA ILE A 358 17.01 17.55 2.44
C ILE A 358 17.21 18.74 1.49
N ALA A 359 16.56 19.87 1.79
CA ALA A 359 16.64 21.10 0.99
C ALA A 359 18.05 21.72 1.00
N ASP A 360 18.82 21.55 2.07
CA ASP A 360 20.22 21.98 2.20
C ASP A 360 21.16 21.35 1.13
N ASN A 361 20.72 20.28 0.45
CA ASN A 361 21.50 19.59 -0.60
C ASN A 361 22.91 19.20 -0.13
N ILE A 362 22.97 18.54 1.03
CA ILE A 362 24.22 18.21 1.72
C ILE A 362 24.86 16.99 1.06
N GLN A 363 26.15 17.07 0.78
CA GLN A 363 26.92 15.93 0.29
C GLN A 363 27.08 14.89 1.41
N VAL A 364 26.64 13.67 1.16
CA VAL A 364 26.81 12.55 2.10
C VAL A 364 28.21 11.98 1.95
N HIS A 365 28.94 11.89 3.06
CA HIS A 365 30.28 11.35 3.14
C HIS A 365 30.26 10.00 3.86
N ALA A 366 30.45 8.92 3.11
CA ALA A 366 30.51 7.57 3.65
C ALA A 366 31.86 6.92 3.32
N LEU A 367 32.46 6.24 4.29
CA LEU A 367 33.72 5.50 4.12
C LEU A 367 33.44 4.19 3.36
N ASN A 368 33.27 4.27 2.04
CA ASN A 368 32.83 3.16 1.21
C ASN A 368 33.93 2.14 0.92
N ASP A 369 35.21 2.55 0.91
CA ASP A 369 36.32 1.60 0.81
C ASP A 369 36.58 0.98 2.20
N PRO A 370 36.50 -0.37 2.35
CA PRO A 370 36.84 -1.05 3.60
C PRO A 370 38.24 -0.73 4.15
N LYS A 371 39.17 -0.26 3.31
CA LYS A 371 40.49 0.21 3.74
C LYS A 371 40.43 1.49 4.55
N GLU A 372 39.41 2.32 4.34
CA GLU A 372 39.18 3.58 5.06
C GLU A 372 38.44 3.37 6.38
N TRP A 373 37.88 2.19 6.62
CA TRP A 373 37.16 1.89 7.85
C TRP A 373 38.07 2.04 9.07
N LEU A 374 37.52 2.64 10.12
CA LEU A 374 38.27 3.09 11.27
C LEU A 374 38.10 2.13 12.43
N PRO A 375 39.13 1.91 13.26
CA PRO A 375 38.92 1.39 14.60
C PRO A 375 37.90 2.27 15.35
N ILE A 376 37.06 1.65 16.19
CA ILE A 376 35.98 2.35 16.91
C ILE A 376 36.51 3.57 17.69
N GLU A 377 37.65 3.43 18.35
CA GLU A 377 38.26 4.51 19.14
C GLU A 377 38.75 5.67 18.27
N ASP A 378 39.22 5.39 17.06
CA ASP A 378 39.63 6.43 16.11
C ASP A 378 38.41 7.11 15.48
N ALA A 379 37.33 6.36 15.23
CA ALA A 379 36.06 6.92 14.79
C ALA A 379 35.51 7.90 15.83
N LYS A 380 35.50 7.54 17.12
CA LYS A 380 35.08 8.43 18.22
C LYS A 380 35.91 9.70 18.32
N LYS A 381 37.23 9.60 18.12
CA LYS A 381 38.13 10.76 18.14
C LYS A 381 37.90 11.69 16.95
N ARG A 382 37.71 11.12 15.76
CA ARG A 382 37.57 11.86 14.50
C ARG A 382 36.19 12.52 14.36
N TYR A 383 35.14 11.89 14.91
CA TYR A 383 33.76 12.32 14.78
C TYR A 383 33.15 12.56 16.18
N PRO A 384 33.23 13.79 16.72
CA PRO A 384 32.78 14.10 18.09
C PRO A 384 31.29 13.82 18.35
N ASN A 385 30.45 13.90 17.31
CA ASN A 385 29.01 13.66 17.36
C ASN A 385 28.61 12.26 16.86
N LEU A 386 29.58 11.33 16.81
CA LEU A 386 29.34 9.97 16.33
C LEU A 386 28.31 9.26 17.20
N LYS A 387 27.18 8.89 16.60
CA LYS A 387 26.19 8.06 17.27
C LYS A 387 26.55 6.60 17.16
N MET A 388 26.44 5.92 18.29
CA MET A 388 26.54 4.48 18.41
C MET A 388 25.25 3.98 19.05
N PHE A 389 24.66 2.95 18.47
CA PHE A 389 23.45 2.34 18.99
C PHE A 389 23.80 1.38 20.12
N PHE A 390 23.14 1.55 21.26
CA PHE A 390 23.41 0.74 22.45
C PHE A 390 22.92 -0.70 22.22
N GLY A 391 23.81 -1.69 22.45
CA GLY A 391 23.49 -3.12 22.29
C GLY A 391 23.96 -3.75 20.98
N GLU A 392 24.39 -2.95 20.00
CA GLU A 392 24.99 -3.45 18.76
C GLU A 392 26.42 -3.95 18.99
N LYS A 393 26.76 -5.09 18.40
CA LYS A 393 28.14 -5.60 18.38
C LYS A 393 28.84 -5.06 17.15
N TYR A 394 29.81 -4.19 17.37
CA TYR A 394 30.66 -3.64 16.31
C TYR A 394 31.90 -4.51 16.12
N GLY A 395 32.35 -4.66 14.87
CA GLY A 395 33.62 -5.31 14.55
C GLY A 395 34.83 -4.42 14.85
N ASP A 396 36.04 -4.96 14.64
CA ASP A 396 37.30 -4.25 14.91
C ASP A 396 37.45 -2.94 14.14
N LYS A 397 36.85 -2.89 12.94
CA LYS A 397 36.74 -1.70 12.10
C LYS A 397 35.28 -1.40 11.82
N VAL A 398 34.96 -0.12 11.78
CA VAL A 398 33.59 0.37 11.57
C VAL A 398 33.53 1.36 10.41
N ARG A 399 32.41 1.29 9.70
CA ARG A 399 32.07 2.23 8.63
C ARG A 399 31.31 3.41 9.21
N VAL A 400 31.83 4.61 8.97
CA VAL A 400 31.18 5.87 9.36
C VAL A 400 30.44 6.43 8.16
N VAL A 401 29.21 6.90 8.41
CA VAL A 401 28.40 7.68 7.48
C VAL A 401 28.12 9.04 8.11
N GLU A 402 28.65 10.09 7.50
CA GLU A 402 28.42 11.48 7.86
C GLU A 402 27.50 12.12 6.81
N ILE A 403 26.26 12.43 7.22
CA ILE A 403 25.30 13.14 6.37
C ILE A 403 25.47 14.65 6.58
N ASP A 404 25.51 15.09 7.83
CA ASP A 404 25.81 16.47 8.23
C ASP A 404 26.60 16.40 9.55
N PRO A 405 27.81 16.97 9.63
CA PRO A 405 28.67 16.88 10.83
C PRO A 405 28.01 17.40 12.13
N LYS A 406 27.03 18.30 12.02
CA LYS A 406 26.31 18.92 13.14
C LYS A 406 24.92 18.30 13.38
N PHE A 407 24.51 17.35 12.54
CA PHE A 407 23.19 16.75 12.62
C PHE A 407 23.28 15.23 12.72
N SER A 408 23.85 14.56 11.72
CA SER A 408 23.86 13.09 11.64
C SER A 408 25.21 12.54 11.20
N VAL A 409 25.88 11.87 12.15
CA VAL A 409 27.09 11.07 11.95
C VAL A 409 26.92 9.75 12.68
N GLU A 410 26.89 8.64 11.96
CA GLU A 410 26.52 7.34 12.54
C GLU A 410 27.40 6.20 12.02
N LEU A 411 27.51 5.14 12.81
CA LEU A 411 28.06 3.86 12.34
C LEU A 411 26.97 3.11 11.57
N CYS A 412 27.14 2.98 10.26
CA CYS A 412 26.15 2.33 9.40
C CYS A 412 26.82 1.49 8.31
N GLY A 413 26.33 0.27 8.13
CA GLY A 413 26.77 -0.65 7.07
C GLY A 413 25.95 -0.57 5.78
N GLY A 414 24.85 0.18 5.76
CA GLY A 414 23.92 0.23 4.62
C GLY A 414 24.34 1.16 3.49
N THR A 415 23.52 1.20 2.46
CA THR A 415 23.74 2.03 1.26
C THR A 415 23.00 3.36 1.37
N HIS A 416 23.66 4.47 1.02
CA HIS A 416 23.14 5.83 1.17
C HIS A 416 23.18 6.61 -0.14
N VAL A 417 22.27 7.58 -0.29
CA VAL A 417 22.32 8.53 -1.40
C VAL A 417 23.60 9.36 -1.37
N LYS A 418 24.00 9.93 -2.51
CA LYS A 418 25.21 10.75 -2.56
C LYS A 418 25.01 12.14 -1.99
N ASN A 419 23.80 12.69 -2.10
CA ASN A 419 23.43 13.98 -1.52
C ASN A 419 22.00 13.91 -0.98
N THR A 420 21.68 14.73 0.03
CA THR A 420 20.36 14.67 0.68
C THR A 420 19.21 15.03 -0.26
N LYS A 421 19.46 15.83 -1.30
CA LYS A 421 18.43 16.22 -2.28
C LYS A 421 17.90 15.05 -3.12
N GLU A 422 18.68 13.98 -3.29
CA GLU A 422 18.22 12.74 -3.94
C GLU A 422 17.04 12.08 -3.22
N ILE A 423 16.83 12.38 -1.93
CA ILE A 423 15.68 11.88 -1.15
C ILE A 423 14.36 12.47 -1.68
N GLY A 424 14.38 13.73 -2.16
CA GLY A 424 13.20 14.46 -2.61
C GLY A 424 12.47 15.11 -1.43
N LEU A 425 11.38 14.49 -0.99
CA LEU A 425 10.61 14.90 0.18
C LEU A 425 10.42 13.72 1.12
N PHE A 426 10.33 14.04 2.40
CA PHE A 426 10.05 13.09 3.48
C PHE A 426 8.69 13.40 4.09
N LYS A 427 7.85 12.37 4.26
CA LYS A 427 6.53 12.48 4.86
C LYS A 427 6.28 11.32 5.81
N ILE A 428 5.90 11.63 7.04
CA ILE A 428 5.36 10.69 8.02
C ILE A 428 3.90 10.43 7.65
N ILE A 429 3.55 9.16 7.47
CA ILE A 429 2.23 8.72 7.03
C ILE A 429 1.45 8.04 8.14
N SER A 430 2.12 7.52 9.17
CA SER A 430 1.46 6.89 10.31
C SER A 430 2.27 7.03 11.60
N GLU A 431 1.54 7.09 12.71
CA GLU A 431 2.06 7.08 14.08
C GLU A 431 1.17 6.16 14.94
N GLY A 432 1.78 5.27 15.71
CA GLY A 432 1.01 4.33 16.53
C GLY A 432 1.79 3.67 17.67
N SER A 433 1.06 3.09 18.62
CA SER A 433 1.63 2.27 19.69
C SER A 433 1.68 0.81 19.24
N VAL A 434 2.85 0.18 19.34
CA VAL A 434 3.02 -1.25 18.95
C VAL A 434 3.17 -2.17 20.16
N ALA A 435 3.69 -1.66 21.27
CA ALA A 435 3.77 -2.34 22.54
C ALA A 435 3.77 -1.29 23.67
N SER A 436 3.67 -1.73 24.93
CA SER A 436 3.78 -0.82 26.07
C SER A 436 5.14 -0.09 26.04
N GLY A 437 5.11 1.24 25.99
CA GLY A 437 6.30 2.09 25.95
C GLY A 437 7.05 2.11 24.61
N VAL A 438 6.50 1.51 23.54
CA VAL A 438 7.12 1.48 22.21
C VAL A 438 6.16 2.03 21.16
N ARG A 439 6.65 3.00 20.40
CA ARG A 439 5.91 3.68 19.34
C ARG A 439 6.54 3.42 17.99
N ARG A 440 5.72 3.48 16.95
CA ARG A 440 6.08 3.28 15.56
C ARG A 440 5.73 4.51 14.76
N ILE A 441 6.68 4.93 13.94
CA ILE A 441 6.48 5.90 12.86
C ILE A 441 6.72 5.18 11.54
N GLU A 442 5.83 5.37 10.58
CA GLU A 442 6.06 5.00 9.18
C GLU A 442 6.10 6.26 8.34
N ALA A 443 7.03 6.28 7.39
CA ALA A 443 7.26 7.41 6.52
C ALA A 443 7.64 6.95 5.12
N VAL A 444 7.48 7.85 4.16
CA VAL A 444 7.74 7.61 2.74
C VAL A 444 8.61 8.72 2.16
N THR A 445 9.38 8.36 1.13
CA THR A 445 10.16 9.28 0.31
C THR A 445 10.03 8.91 -1.16
N GLY A 446 10.48 9.80 -2.05
CA GLY A 446 10.57 9.52 -3.49
C GLY A 446 9.29 8.94 -4.09
N GLU A 447 9.37 7.75 -4.70
CA GLU A 447 8.24 7.07 -5.34
C GLU A 447 7.16 6.63 -4.34
N GLY A 448 7.55 6.24 -3.13
CA GLY A 448 6.59 5.90 -2.06
C GLY A 448 5.68 7.06 -1.70
N LEU A 449 6.22 8.28 -1.71
CA LEU A 449 5.44 9.50 -1.48
C LEU A 449 4.45 9.78 -2.63
N GLN A 450 4.87 9.55 -3.89
CA GLN A 450 3.98 9.71 -5.04
C GLN A 450 2.79 8.75 -4.93
N ASN A 451 3.05 7.48 -4.60
CA ASN A 451 2.01 6.49 -4.40
C ASN A 451 1.08 6.86 -3.23
N TYR A 452 1.64 7.33 -2.11
CA TYR A 452 0.85 7.80 -0.97
C TYR A 452 -0.11 8.92 -1.34
N ILE A 453 0.37 9.93 -2.08
CA ILE A 453 -0.46 11.07 -2.49
C ILE A 453 -1.54 10.64 -3.47
N GLN A 454 -1.21 9.76 -4.42
CA GLN A 454 -2.18 9.20 -5.34
C GLN A 454 -3.31 8.48 -4.57
N GLN A 455 -2.96 7.69 -3.55
CA GLN A 455 -3.94 7.07 -2.67
C GLN A 455 -4.77 8.10 -1.88
N GLN A 456 -4.18 9.21 -1.43
CA GLN A 456 -4.92 10.28 -0.75
C GLN A 456 -5.90 10.98 -1.70
N ILE A 457 -5.53 11.24 -2.95
CA ILE A 457 -6.41 11.80 -3.98
C ILE A 457 -7.58 10.85 -4.27
N GLU A 458 -7.32 9.55 -4.33
CA GLU A 458 -8.38 8.56 -4.51
C GLU A 458 -9.33 8.52 -3.31
N LYS A 459 -8.79 8.63 -2.09
CA LYS A 459 -9.59 8.76 -0.87
C LYS A 459 -10.49 10.01 -0.92
N VAL A 460 -10.00 11.14 -1.44
CA VAL A 460 -10.82 12.34 -1.65
C VAL A 460 -12.04 12.04 -2.51
N GLY A 461 -11.85 11.36 -3.65
CA GLY A 461 -12.96 10.95 -4.53
C GLY A 461 -13.96 10.01 -3.85
N GLN A 462 -13.46 9.02 -3.09
CA GLN A 462 -14.31 8.11 -2.32
C GLN A 462 -15.16 8.84 -1.26
N LEU A 463 -14.56 9.81 -0.57
CA LEU A 463 -15.28 10.63 0.41
C LEU A 463 -16.33 11.52 -0.26
N ASP A 464 -16.07 12.05 -1.45
CA ASP A 464 -17.05 12.82 -2.22
C ASP A 464 -18.26 11.96 -2.61
N GLU A 465 -18.03 10.73 -3.07
CA GLU A 465 -19.12 9.78 -3.35
C GLU A 465 -19.93 9.44 -2.08
N GLN A 466 -19.25 9.26 -0.94
CA GLN A 466 -19.90 8.98 0.33
C GLN A 466 -20.77 10.15 0.79
N ILE A 467 -20.26 11.39 0.66
CA ILE A 467 -21.02 12.61 0.96
C ILE A 467 -22.26 12.70 0.07
N ALA A 468 -22.13 12.44 -1.24
CA ALA A 468 -23.26 12.47 -2.15
C ALA A 468 -24.38 11.49 -1.73
N LYS A 469 -24.03 10.24 -1.40
CA LYS A 469 -24.98 9.23 -0.91
C LYS A 469 -25.67 9.65 0.39
N LEU A 470 -24.92 10.21 1.34
CA LEU A 470 -25.47 10.67 2.61
C LEU A 470 -26.40 11.88 2.45
N ILE A 471 -26.10 12.78 1.50
CA ILE A 471 -26.98 13.90 1.16
C ILE A 471 -28.27 13.40 0.51
N GLU A 472 -28.20 12.47 -0.43
CA GLU A 472 -29.39 11.87 -1.06
C GLU A 472 -30.30 11.19 -0.01
N GLU A 473 -29.73 10.40 0.90
CA GLU A 473 -30.47 9.79 2.01
C GLU A 473 -31.12 10.86 2.91
N LYS A 474 -30.39 11.93 3.20
CA LYS A 474 -30.89 13.05 4.01
C LYS A 474 -32.09 13.73 3.32
N GLU A 475 -31.98 14.03 2.03
CA GLU A 475 -33.06 14.66 1.25
C GLU A 475 -34.31 13.76 1.18
N GLU A 476 -34.13 12.44 1.05
CA GLU A 476 -35.24 11.49 1.07
C GLU A 476 -35.96 11.49 2.44
N LEU A 477 -35.21 11.52 3.55
CA LEU A 477 -35.78 11.62 4.89
C LEU A 477 -36.52 12.94 5.12
N GLU A 478 -35.95 14.06 4.68
CA GLU A 478 -36.60 15.38 4.77
C GLU A 478 -37.93 15.40 3.98
N LYS A 479 -37.95 14.78 2.80
CA LYS A 479 -39.16 14.61 1.99
C LYS A 479 -40.21 13.76 2.69
N GLN A 480 -39.82 12.65 3.33
CA GLN A 480 -40.75 11.80 4.10
C GLN A 480 -41.33 12.52 5.32
N LEU A 481 -40.57 13.42 5.94
CA LEU A 481 -41.04 14.28 7.03
C LEU A 481 -41.95 15.43 6.55
N GLY A 482 -42.15 15.59 5.23
CA GLY A 482 -42.92 16.72 4.69
C GLY A 482 -42.24 18.07 4.91
N VAL A 483 -40.94 18.08 5.23
CA VAL A 483 -40.11 19.28 5.35
C VAL A 483 -39.76 19.72 3.92
N ASN A 484 -40.76 20.16 3.16
CA ASN A 484 -40.49 20.86 1.91
C ASN A 484 -39.79 22.17 2.26
N GLY A 485 -38.65 22.45 1.62
CA GLY A 485 -37.79 23.63 1.80
C GLY A 485 -38.47 24.99 1.63
N LYS A 486 -39.38 25.34 2.53
CA LYS A 486 -39.86 26.68 2.82
C LYS A 486 -39.66 26.93 4.29
N SER A 487 -38.45 27.35 4.61
CA SER A 487 -38.17 27.90 5.91
C SER A 487 -38.79 29.30 6.02
N ASP A 488 -40.07 29.38 6.38
CA ASP A 488 -40.59 30.53 7.13
C ASP A 488 -40.33 30.26 8.62
N VAL A 489 -39.07 30.40 9.01
CA VAL A 489 -38.70 30.52 10.42
C VAL A 489 -38.47 32.00 10.66
N GLY A 490 -39.39 32.60 11.41
CA GLY A 490 -39.38 34.01 11.76
C GLY A 490 -38.06 34.46 12.38
N ARG A 491 -37.78 35.74 12.19
CA ARG A 491 -36.71 36.54 12.80
C ARG A 491 -36.35 36.08 14.22
N GLY A 492 -35.33 35.23 14.29
CA GLY A 492 -34.60 34.88 15.50
C GLY A 492 -33.27 34.32 15.03
N LYS A 493 -32.19 35.10 15.21
CA LYS A 493 -30.82 34.76 14.81
C LYS A 493 -30.44 33.35 15.30
N VAL A 494 -30.54 32.37 14.42
CA VAL A 494 -29.74 31.15 14.46
C VAL A 494 -28.94 31.21 13.18
N ASP A 495 -27.62 31.30 13.37
CA ASP A 495 -26.61 31.45 12.33
C ASP A 495 -26.75 30.29 11.34
N ARG A 496 -27.41 30.54 10.21
CA ARG A 496 -27.44 29.62 9.07
C ARG A 496 -26.10 29.79 8.36
N GLY A 497 -25.11 29.05 8.82
CA GLY A 497 -23.95 28.75 7.98
C GLY A 497 -24.48 28.11 6.70
N GLU A 498 -24.26 28.79 5.59
CA GLU A 498 -24.54 28.27 4.25
C GLU A 498 -23.90 26.89 4.11
N VAL A 499 -24.71 25.85 4.04
CA VAL A 499 -24.32 24.60 3.38
C VAL A 499 -24.57 24.83 1.89
N THR A 500 -23.84 25.77 1.30
CA THR A 500 -23.56 25.73 -0.13
C THR A 500 -22.79 24.44 -0.37
N SER A 501 -23.15 23.71 -1.42
CA SER A 501 -22.53 22.44 -1.79
C SER A 501 -21.00 22.51 -1.69
N PRO A 502 -20.36 21.81 -0.74
CA PRO A 502 -18.89 21.78 -0.62
C PRO A 502 -18.23 21.14 -1.86
N LEU A 503 -19.03 20.51 -2.71
CA LEU A 503 -18.60 19.77 -3.90
C LEU A 503 -18.02 20.66 -5.02
N GLN A 504 -18.27 21.98 -5.01
CA GLN A 504 -17.89 22.83 -6.15
C GLN A 504 -16.66 23.73 -5.90
N GLU A 505 -16.16 23.84 -4.66
CA GLU A 505 -15.10 24.81 -4.32
C GLU A 505 -13.76 24.24 -3.82
N SER A 506 -13.51 22.92 -3.82
CA SER A 506 -12.22 22.38 -3.30
C SER A 506 -11.31 21.65 -4.29
N LEU A 507 -11.75 21.40 -5.52
CA LEU A 507 -10.91 20.85 -6.58
C LEU A 507 -10.62 21.94 -7.62
N GLY A 508 -10.09 23.09 -7.17
CA GLY A 508 -9.37 23.95 -8.10
C GLY A 508 -8.16 23.17 -8.58
N ASP A 509 -8.24 22.65 -9.81
CA ASP A 509 -7.17 21.99 -10.58
C ASP A 509 -5.94 21.64 -9.74
N ILE A 510 -6.05 20.62 -8.89
CA ILE A 510 -4.86 19.99 -8.32
C ILE A 510 -4.24 19.16 -9.45
N SER A 511 -3.63 19.86 -10.39
CA SER A 511 -2.70 19.31 -11.37
C SER A 511 -1.42 18.95 -10.62
N ILE A 512 -1.47 17.89 -9.81
CA ILE A 512 -0.24 17.27 -9.31
C ILE A 512 0.38 16.57 -10.51
N THR A 513 1.25 17.29 -11.20
CA THR A 513 2.09 16.66 -12.21
C THR A 513 3.06 15.74 -11.49
N ILE A 514 2.99 14.44 -11.81
CA ILE A 514 3.89 13.38 -11.31
C ILE A 514 5.34 13.83 -11.62
N GLY A 515 5.99 14.48 -10.66
CA GLY A 515 7.32 15.07 -10.85
C GLY A 515 7.61 16.31 -10.00
N ASN A 516 6.60 17.10 -9.63
CA ASN A 516 6.79 18.36 -8.87
C ASN A 516 5.90 18.42 -7.63
N ILE A 517 5.88 17.34 -6.84
CA ILE A 517 5.15 17.33 -5.57
C ILE A 517 5.85 18.23 -4.56
N THR A 518 5.11 19.19 -4.02
CA THR A 518 5.53 20.13 -2.99
C THR A 518 4.84 19.84 -1.66
N SER A 519 5.45 20.25 -0.55
CA SER A 519 4.81 20.15 0.78
C SER A 519 3.46 20.89 0.85
N LYS A 520 3.27 21.92 0.00
CA LYS A 520 2.00 22.65 -0.10
C LYS A 520 0.90 21.80 -0.74
N GLU A 521 1.20 21.09 -1.81
CA GLU A 521 0.21 20.20 -2.46
C GLU A 521 -0.19 19.04 -1.55
N ILE A 522 0.77 18.47 -0.81
CA ILE A 522 0.48 17.45 0.20
C ILE A 522 -0.50 18.00 1.24
N SER A 523 -0.19 19.17 1.81
CA SER A 523 -1.06 19.80 2.81
C SER A 523 -2.45 20.12 2.25
N ASN A 524 -2.56 20.54 0.98
CA ASN A 524 -3.85 20.79 0.35
C ASN A 524 -4.70 19.51 0.29
N VAL A 525 -4.11 18.37 -0.11
CA VAL A 525 -4.82 17.09 -0.16
C VAL A 525 -5.22 16.62 1.25
N GLU A 526 -4.33 16.74 2.24
CA GLU A 526 -4.65 16.40 3.64
C GLU A 526 -5.80 17.25 4.20
N ASN A 527 -5.78 18.56 3.93
CA ASN A 527 -6.85 19.47 4.33
C ASN A 527 -8.19 19.13 3.64
N ALA A 528 -8.13 18.77 2.36
CA ALA A 528 -9.30 18.37 1.57
C ALA A 528 -9.96 17.09 2.14
N ILE A 529 -9.16 16.12 2.58
CA ILE A 529 -9.63 14.92 3.28
C ILE A 529 -10.28 15.30 4.61
N GLN A 530 -9.58 16.09 5.44
CA GLN A 530 -10.08 16.47 6.77
C GLN A 530 -11.42 17.21 6.69
N GLN A 531 -11.58 18.12 5.74
CA GLN A 531 -12.84 18.84 5.51
C GLN A 531 -13.98 17.90 5.12
N ARG A 532 -13.71 16.91 4.27
CA ARG A 532 -14.70 15.91 3.86
C ARG A 532 -15.09 14.97 5.00
N GLU A 533 -14.12 14.51 5.78
CA GLU A 533 -14.39 13.69 6.98
C GLU A 533 -15.28 14.46 7.99
N GLN A 534 -15.01 15.75 8.22
CA GLN A 534 -15.87 16.61 9.04
C GLN A 534 -17.28 16.76 8.44
N THR A 535 -17.37 16.91 7.12
CA THR A 535 -18.67 17.01 6.42
C THR A 535 -19.46 15.71 6.58
N ILE A 536 -18.83 14.55 6.42
CA ILE A 536 -19.45 13.24 6.63
C ILE A 536 -19.97 13.12 8.06
N GLU A 537 -19.18 13.51 9.06
CA GLU A 537 -19.62 13.47 10.46
C GLU A 537 -20.87 14.33 10.69
N GLN A 538 -20.87 15.56 10.15
CA GLN A 538 -22.00 16.49 10.25
C GLN A 538 -23.26 15.96 9.55
N VAL A 539 -23.14 15.49 8.31
CA VAL A 539 -24.27 14.94 7.54
C VAL A 539 -24.79 13.68 8.21
N THR A 540 -23.93 12.75 8.61
CA THR A 540 -24.31 11.52 9.32
C THR A 540 -25.10 11.83 10.59
N LYS A 541 -24.66 12.83 11.37
CA LYS A 541 -25.38 13.28 12.56
C LYS A 541 -26.76 13.85 12.19
N SER A 542 -26.85 14.69 11.16
CA SER A 542 -28.11 15.25 10.67
C SER A 542 -29.08 14.15 10.20
N THR A 543 -28.59 13.18 9.44
CA THR A 543 -29.37 12.03 8.95
C THR A 543 -29.90 11.20 10.12
N HIS A 544 -29.09 10.96 11.15
CA HIS A 544 -29.51 10.25 12.36
C HIS A 544 -30.62 10.99 13.13
N ASP A 545 -30.50 12.31 13.25
CA ASP A 545 -31.51 13.12 13.92
C ASP A 545 -32.84 13.14 13.13
N LEU A 546 -32.78 13.24 11.80
CA LEU A 546 -33.97 13.13 10.93
C LEU A 546 -34.64 11.76 11.04
N LYS A 547 -33.87 10.66 11.09
CA LYS A 547 -34.43 9.32 11.32
C LYS A 547 -35.19 9.23 12.64
N LYS A 548 -34.66 9.84 13.71
CA LYS A 548 -35.35 9.89 15.01
C LYS A 548 -36.63 10.73 14.95
N GLU A 549 -36.60 11.86 14.26
CA GLU A 549 -37.80 12.71 14.08
C GLU A 549 -38.87 12.00 13.26
N LEU A 550 -38.48 11.31 12.19
CA LEU A 550 -39.40 10.52 11.36
C LEU A 550 -40.06 9.41 12.17
N SER A 551 -39.29 8.66 12.96
CA SER A 551 -39.82 7.64 13.87
C SER A 551 -40.82 8.24 14.88
N LYS A 552 -40.51 9.39 15.48
CA LYS A 552 -41.44 10.10 16.38
C LYS A 552 -42.71 10.58 15.68
N SER A 553 -42.59 11.10 14.45
CA SER A 553 -43.72 11.58 13.66
C SER A 553 -44.67 10.43 13.32
N ARG A 554 -44.12 9.30 12.85
CA ARG A 554 -44.91 8.08 12.57
C ARG A 554 -45.62 7.54 13.80
N LEU A 555 -44.93 7.49 14.95
CA LEU A 555 -45.56 7.10 16.22
C LEU A 555 -46.72 8.03 16.62
N LYS A 556 -46.57 9.35 16.40
CA LYS A 556 -47.61 10.33 16.70
C LYS A 556 -48.81 10.20 15.76
N GLU A 557 -48.56 9.98 14.46
CA GLU A 557 -49.63 9.72 13.47
C GLU A 557 -50.40 8.45 13.81
N ALA A 558 -49.69 7.33 14.08
CA ALA A 558 -50.30 6.07 14.50
C ALA A 558 -51.14 6.25 15.79
N SER A 559 -50.65 7.05 16.74
CA SER A 559 -51.38 7.34 17.98
C SER A 559 -52.59 8.25 17.78
N SER A 560 -52.57 9.18 16.82
CA SER A 560 -53.68 10.09 16.54
C SER A 560 -54.92 9.41 15.96
N GLY A 561 -54.74 8.23 15.34
CA GLY A 561 -55.84 7.37 14.91
C GLY A 561 -56.52 6.63 16.06
N ILE A 562 -55.86 6.47 17.22
CA ILE A 562 -56.36 5.68 18.36
C ILE A 562 -57.67 6.23 18.91
N ASP A 563 -57.80 7.54 19.06
CA ASP A 563 -59.03 8.15 19.58
C ASP A 563 -60.24 7.86 18.68
N SER A 564 -60.02 7.84 17.35
CA SER A 564 -61.06 7.46 16.38
C SER A 564 -61.39 5.96 16.41
N LEU A 565 -60.40 5.12 16.69
CA LEU A 565 -60.56 3.67 16.84
C LEU A 565 -61.33 3.31 18.11
N ILE A 566 -61.03 3.99 19.23
CA ILE A 566 -61.76 3.87 20.50
C ILE A 566 -63.19 4.41 20.35
N ALA A 567 -63.40 5.48 19.59
CA ALA A 567 -64.74 6.03 19.34
C ALA A 567 -65.65 5.06 18.57
N ASN A 568 -65.08 4.20 17.73
CA ASN A 568 -65.79 3.16 16.98
C ASN A 568 -65.79 1.79 17.66
N ALA A 569 -65.34 1.70 18.92
CA ALA A 569 -65.28 0.45 19.66
C ALA A 569 -66.68 -0.12 19.94
N SER A 570 -66.83 -1.44 19.76
CA SER A 570 -68.05 -2.17 20.10
C SER A 570 -68.01 -2.60 21.57
N GLU A 571 -69.11 -2.49 22.30
CA GLU A 571 -69.18 -2.98 23.67
C GLU A 571 -69.66 -4.45 23.68
N VAL A 572 -68.82 -5.34 24.22
CA VAL A 572 -69.13 -6.77 24.33
C VAL A 572 -68.82 -7.22 25.75
N ASN A 573 -69.83 -7.63 26.51
CA ASN A 573 -69.70 -8.12 27.90
C ASN A 573 -68.93 -7.16 28.84
N GLY A 574 -69.09 -5.84 28.68
CA GLY A 574 -68.42 -4.83 29.49
C GLY A 574 -66.99 -4.48 29.06
N PHE A 575 -66.51 -5.04 27.95
CA PHE A 575 -65.22 -4.69 27.34
C PHE A 575 -65.44 -3.90 26.05
N LYS A 576 -64.63 -2.86 25.84
CA LYS A 576 -64.54 -2.17 24.55
C LYS A 576 -63.65 -2.98 23.62
N VAL A 577 -64.21 -3.46 22.53
CA VAL A 577 -63.51 -4.25 21.51
C VAL A 577 -63.35 -3.40 20.26
N VAL A 578 -62.11 -3.26 19.81
CA VAL A 578 -61.75 -2.54 18.58
C VAL A 578 -61.19 -3.54 17.58
N ALA A 579 -61.76 -3.56 16.38
CA ALA A 579 -61.22 -4.32 15.25
C ALA A 579 -61.06 -3.36 14.07
N SER A 580 -59.82 -3.10 13.66
CA SER A 580 -59.52 -2.20 12.55
C SER A 580 -58.33 -2.70 11.76
N LYS A 581 -58.29 -2.32 10.48
CA LYS A 581 -57.13 -2.51 9.61
C LYS A 581 -56.34 -1.21 9.59
N VAL A 582 -55.10 -1.26 10.06
CA VAL A 582 -54.17 -0.14 10.10
C VAL A 582 -52.99 -0.41 9.17
N GLU A 583 -52.57 0.60 8.43
CA GLU A 583 -51.31 0.58 7.69
C GLU A 583 -50.19 1.02 8.64
N VAL A 584 -49.16 0.18 8.76
CA VAL A 584 -47.98 0.39 9.59
C VAL A 584 -46.75 0.04 8.76
N ALA A 585 -45.62 0.72 9.02
CA ALA A 585 -44.40 0.50 8.25
C ALA A 585 -43.72 -0.83 8.62
N ASP A 586 -43.81 -1.25 9.88
CA ASP A 586 -43.22 -2.50 10.39
C ASP A 586 -43.99 -3.08 11.60
N GLY A 587 -43.52 -4.23 12.09
CA GLY A 587 -44.15 -4.92 13.22
C GLY A 587 -43.95 -4.25 14.59
N ASP A 588 -42.92 -3.41 14.75
CA ASP A 588 -42.66 -2.69 15.99
C ASP A 588 -43.64 -1.51 16.15
N GLU A 589 -43.98 -0.81 15.06
CA GLU A 589 -45.06 0.18 15.04
C GLU A 589 -46.42 -0.44 15.43
N LEU A 590 -46.75 -1.64 14.91
CA LEU A 590 -47.99 -2.33 15.26
C LEU A 590 -48.05 -2.70 16.75
N LYS A 591 -46.91 -3.14 17.29
CA LYS A 591 -46.78 -3.50 18.71
C LYS A 591 -46.96 -2.29 19.61
N ASN A 592 -46.30 -1.17 19.30
CA ASN A 592 -46.43 0.08 20.05
C ASN A 592 -47.87 0.62 20.02
N LEU A 593 -48.56 0.51 18.88
CA LEU A 593 -49.98 0.86 18.76
C LEU A 593 -50.84 -0.03 19.65
N GLY A 594 -50.59 -1.35 19.66
CA GLY A 594 -51.25 -2.30 20.54
C GLY A 594 -51.02 -2.03 22.03
N ASP A 595 -49.79 -1.67 22.41
CA ASP A 595 -49.44 -1.29 23.78
C ASP A 595 -50.10 0.03 24.22
N THR A 596 -50.35 0.95 23.28
CA THR A 596 -51.04 2.23 23.57
C THR A 596 -52.56 2.06 23.66
N LEU A 597 -53.13 1.09 22.93
CA LEU A 597 -54.56 0.75 22.98
C LEU A 597 -54.96 -0.05 24.23
N ARG A 598 -54.00 -0.74 24.84
CA ARG A 598 -54.16 -1.51 26.07
C ARG A 598 -54.11 -0.61 27.31
#